data_AF-A0A7S1WN14-F1
#
_entry.id   AF-A0A7S1WN14-F1
#
_cell.length_a   1.000
_cell.length_b   1.000
_cell.length_c   1.000
_cell.angle_alpha   90.00
_cell.angle_beta   90.00
_cell.angle_gamma   90.00
#
_symmetry.space_group_name_H-M   'P 1'
#
loop_
_entity.id
_entity.type
_entity.pdbx_description
1 polymer ?
#
loop_
_entity_poly.entity_id
_entity_poly.type
_entity_poly.pdbx_seq_one_letter_code
_entity_poly.pdbx_strand_id
1 'polypeptide(L)'
;MQECLRWEEAEPSAHLLELAACGEFNCFISEYFDPPEPVSHVLSALALLMGWAGDTKQIVTHITGMHHADDDGHPEHFEEFLGRLRERTLSELQASDRERFRQEMTHWLSWPKFDSVREEYAEGAPLNSYDVLKCSQACFHLYEWLRSLLPGDERPPRCTEIDLEAFRLRKAELQRSGLAISE
;
A
#
# COMPACT_ATOMS: atom_id res chain seq x y z
N MET A 1 13.53 2.27 -4.46
CA MET A 1 13.45 3.74 -4.54
C MET A 1 12.95 4.19 -5.91
N GLN A 2 13.62 3.83 -7.02
CA GLN A 2 13.20 4.24 -8.39
C GLN A 2 11.77 3.79 -8.76
N GLU A 3 11.33 2.62 -8.31
CA GLU A 3 10.00 2.12 -8.67
C GLU A 3 8.87 2.86 -7.96
N CYS A 4 8.99 3.22 -6.68
CA CYS A 4 8.02 4.12 -6.00
C CYS A 4 7.96 5.51 -6.66
N LEU A 5 9.11 6.04 -7.09
CA LEU A 5 9.21 7.34 -7.76
C LEU A 5 8.51 7.35 -9.12
N ARG A 6 8.47 6.22 -9.84
CA ARG A 6 7.69 6.09 -11.08
C ARG A 6 6.19 6.30 -10.85
N TRP A 7 5.70 5.99 -9.66
CA TRP A 7 4.28 6.10 -9.28
C TRP A 7 3.95 7.40 -8.55
N GLU A 8 4.91 8.34 -8.49
CA GLU A 8 4.64 9.69 -8.02
C GLU A 8 3.53 10.32 -8.88
N GLU A 9 2.55 10.96 -8.23
CA GLU A 9 1.36 11.55 -8.88
C GLU A 9 0.50 10.60 -9.74
N ALA A 10 0.77 9.29 -9.74
CA ALA A 10 -0.04 8.35 -10.48
C ALA A 10 -1.49 8.36 -9.99
N GLU A 11 -2.41 8.44 -10.95
CA GLU A 11 -3.84 8.37 -10.70
C GLU A 11 -4.20 7.00 -10.10
N PRO A 12 -5.18 6.91 -9.19
CA PRO A 12 -5.57 5.64 -8.56
C PRO A 12 -5.96 4.56 -9.59
N SER A 13 -6.52 4.97 -10.73
CA SER A 13 -6.87 4.07 -11.82
C SER A 13 -5.65 3.37 -12.44
N ALA A 14 -4.48 4.00 -12.44
CA ALA A 14 -3.25 3.39 -12.92
C ALA A 14 -2.80 2.24 -12.01
N HIS A 15 -2.95 2.38 -10.69
CA HIS A 15 -2.65 1.30 -9.75
C HIS A 15 -3.58 0.09 -9.93
N LEU A 16 -4.86 0.30 -10.25
CA LEU A 16 -5.77 -0.80 -10.59
C LEU A 16 -5.39 -1.53 -11.88
N LEU A 17 -4.89 -0.81 -12.89
CA LEU A 17 -4.44 -1.40 -14.15
C LEU A 17 -3.21 -2.27 -13.93
N GLU A 18 -2.23 -1.79 -13.17
CA GLU A 18 -1.06 -2.58 -12.81
C GLU A 18 -1.42 -3.77 -11.94
N LEU A 19 -2.34 -3.61 -10.98
CA LEU A 19 -2.83 -4.71 -10.17
C LEU A 19 -3.40 -5.84 -11.03
N ALA A 20 -4.11 -5.49 -12.10
CA ALA A 20 -4.66 -6.47 -13.05
C ALA A 20 -3.57 -7.18 -13.88
N ALA A 21 -2.40 -6.56 -14.06
CA ALA A 21 -1.25 -7.15 -14.73
C ALA A 21 -0.34 -7.95 -13.78
N CYS A 22 -0.45 -7.73 -12.46
CA CYS A 22 0.31 -8.43 -11.44
C CYS A 22 -0.29 -9.81 -11.14
N GLY A 23 0.31 -10.88 -11.68
CA GLY A 23 -0.02 -12.26 -11.30
C GLY A 23 0.42 -12.68 -9.89
N GLU A 24 1.08 -11.78 -9.14
CA GLU A 24 1.77 -12.08 -7.88
C GLU A 24 0.85 -12.45 -6.71
N PHE A 25 -0.44 -12.10 -6.71
CA PHE A 25 -1.32 -12.51 -5.61
C PHE A 25 -1.42 -14.05 -5.49
N ASN A 26 -1.27 -14.76 -6.60
CA ASN A 26 -1.23 -16.22 -6.62
C ASN A 26 0.06 -16.77 -5.99
N CYS A 27 1.19 -16.08 -6.17
CA CYS A 27 2.48 -16.44 -5.54
C CYS A 27 2.53 -16.08 -4.04
N PHE A 28 1.74 -15.09 -3.63
CA PHE A 28 1.76 -14.58 -2.26
C PHE A 28 1.21 -15.60 -1.24
N ILE A 29 0.26 -16.46 -1.65
CA ILE A 29 -0.30 -17.56 -0.82
C ILE A 29 0.75 -18.63 -0.50
N SER A 30 1.65 -18.93 -1.46
CA SER A 30 2.60 -20.04 -1.32
C SER A 30 3.86 -19.65 -0.55
N GLU A 31 4.29 -18.39 -0.59
CA GLU A 31 5.54 -17.94 0.04
C GLU A 31 5.37 -17.35 1.45
N TYR A 32 4.22 -16.74 1.78
CA TYR A 32 4.01 -16.02 3.04
C TYR A 32 2.88 -16.64 3.86
N PHE A 33 3.20 -17.70 4.62
CA PHE A 33 2.26 -18.33 5.55
C PHE A 33 1.81 -17.37 6.67
N ASP A 34 2.66 -16.37 6.98
CA ASP A 34 2.40 -15.22 7.84
C ASP A 34 2.89 -13.96 7.11
N PRO A 35 2.00 -13.18 6.49
CA PRO A 35 2.41 -12.01 5.74
C PRO A 35 3.00 -10.96 6.66
N PRO A 36 4.01 -10.20 6.20
CA PRO A 36 4.56 -9.11 6.98
C PRO A 36 3.44 -8.12 7.33
N GLU A 37 3.52 -7.55 8.52
CA GLU A 37 2.52 -6.63 9.10
C GLU A 37 2.03 -5.54 8.11
N PRO A 38 2.91 -4.86 7.31
CA PRO A 38 2.51 -4.02 6.18
C PRO A 38 1.40 -4.58 5.29
N VAL A 39 1.54 -5.82 4.85
CA VAL A 39 0.61 -6.47 3.93
C VAL A 39 -0.63 -6.95 4.66
N SER A 40 -0.48 -7.40 5.91
CA SER A 40 -1.62 -7.77 6.75
C SER A 40 -2.62 -6.61 6.93
N HIS A 41 -2.14 -5.38 7.15
CA HIS A 41 -3.00 -4.20 7.25
C HIS A 41 -3.72 -3.87 5.93
N VAL A 42 -3.01 -3.94 4.80
CA VAL A 42 -3.59 -3.72 3.46
C VAL A 42 -4.73 -4.72 3.20
N LEU A 43 -4.51 -6.00 3.51
CA LEU A 43 -5.50 -7.05 3.31
C LEU A 43 -6.66 -6.94 4.32
N SER A 44 -6.39 -6.49 5.55
CA SER A 44 -7.43 -6.21 6.54
C SER A 44 -8.33 -5.04 6.12
N ALA A 45 -7.74 -3.95 5.61
CA ALA A 45 -8.48 -2.83 5.05
C ALA A 45 -9.34 -3.26 3.84
N LEU A 46 -8.77 -4.10 2.95
CA LEU A 46 -9.52 -4.68 1.84
C LEU A 46 -10.71 -5.53 2.33
N ALA A 47 -10.51 -6.37 3.34
CA ALA A 47 -11.57 -7.22 3.87
C ALA A 47 -12.74 -6.41 4.42
N LEU A 48 -12.45 -5.32 5.15
CA LEU A 48 -13.46 -4.37 5.61
C LEU A 48 -14.23 -3.77 4.43
N LEU A 49 -13.52 -3.31 3.40
CA LEU A 49 -14.13 -2.73 2.19
C LEU A 49 -15.02 -3.74 1.44
N MET A 50 -14.62 -5.01 1.42
CA MET A 50 -15.31 -6.05 0.70
C MET A 50 -16.45 -6.72 1.49
N GLY A 51 -16.52 -6.47 2.80
CA GLY A 51 -17.44 -7.15 3.72
C GLY A 51 -17.04 -8.61 3.93
N TRP A 52 -15.74 -8.91 3.82
CA TRP A 52 -15.20 -10.24 4.04
C TRP A 52 -14.82 -10.45 5.50
N ALA A 53 -14.91 -11.70 5.95
CA ALA A 53 -14.44 -12.13 7.25
C ALA A 53 -13.40 -13.23 7.06
N GLY A 54 -12.37 -13.21 7.91
CA GLY A 54 -11.35 -14.23 7.89
C GLY A 54 -9.96 -13.68 8.15
N ASP A 55 -9.00 -14.59 8.22
CA ASP A 55 -7.58 -14.25 8.25
C ASP A 55 -7.07 -13.86 6.86
N THR A 56 -5.80 -13.49 6.80
CA THR A 56 -5.16 -13.04 5.56
C THR A 56 -5.19 -14.10 4.46
N LYS A 57 -5.14 -15.39 4.79
CA LYS A 57 -5.20 -16.48 3.80
C LYS A 57 -6.58 -16.58 3.19
N GLN A 58 -7.61 -16.47 4.01
CA GLN A 58 -9.00 -16.47 3.54
C GLN A 58 -9.26 -15.26 2.64
N ILE A 59 -8.70 -14.10 2.96
CA ILE A 59 -8.78 -12.91 2.11
C ILE A 59 -8.11 -13.14 0.74
N VAL A 60 -6.91 -13.72 0.71
CA VAL A 60 -6.23 -13.98 -0.56
C VAL A 60 -6.93 -15.08 -1.36
N THR A 61 -7.52 -16.10 -0.73
CA THR A 61 -8.40 -17.06 -1.39
C THR A 61 -9.62 -16.37 -2.00
N HIS A 62 -10.22 -15.38 -1.33
CA HIS A 62 -11.31 -14.58 -1.93
C HIS A 62 -10.87 -13.79 -3.17
N ILE A 63 -9.61 -13.34 -3.22
CA ILE A 63 -9.05 -12.60 -4.35
C ILE A 63 -8.76 -13.53 -5.52
N THR A 64 -8.16 -14.69 -5.26
CA THR A 64 -7.51 -15.53 -6.27
C THR A 64 -8.29 -16.79 -6.63
N GLY A 65 -9.27 -17.19 -5.81
CA GLY A 65 -9.92 -18.50 -5.89
C GLY A 65 -9.03 -19.67 -5.47
N MET A 66 -7.73 -19.43 -5.20
CA MET A 66 -6.79 -20.48 -4.88
C MET A 66 -6.82 -20.81 -3.38
N HIS A 67 -6.99 -22.10 -3.08
CA HIS A 67 -6.68 -22.64 -1.78
C HIS A 67 -5.19 -23.02 -1.71
N HIS A 68 -4.63 -22.98 -0.50
CA HIS A 68 -3.23 -23.36 -0.21
C HIS A 68 -2.77 -24.75 -0.70
N ALA A 69 -3.70 -25.59 -1.17
CA ALA A 69 -3.45 -26.95 -1.63
C ALA A 69 -3.74 -27.14 -3.14
N ASP A 70 -4.23 -26.11 -3.83
CA ASP A 70 -4.57 -26.18 -5.25
C ASP A 70 -3.50 -25.48 -6.09
N ASP A 71 -2.89 -26.24 -7.01
CA ASP A 71 -1.96 -25.71 -8.01
C ASP A 71 -2.69 -25.14 -9.25
N ASP A 72 -4.01 -25.32 -9.31
CA ASP A 72 -4.83 -24.83 -10.42
C ASP A 72 -5.21 -23.36 -10.18
N GLY A 73 -4.72 -22.50 -11.07
CA GLY A 73 -5.06 -21.08 -11.04
C GLY A 73 -6.49 -20.83 -11.50
N HIS A 74 -7.17 -19.90 -10.82
CA HIS A 74 -8.55 -19.50 -11.09
C HIS A 74 -8.63 -18.02 -11.55
N PRO A 75 -8.21 -17.70 -12.78
CA PRO A 75 -8.16 -16.31 -13.27
C PRO A 75 -9.52 -15.61 -13.22
N GLU A 76 -10.62 -16.34 -13.37
CA GLU A 76 -11.99 -15.83 -13.28
C GLU A 76 -12.32 -15.23 -11.92
N HIS A 77 -11.77 -15.78 -10.83
CA HIS A 77 -11.96 -15.25 -9.49
C HIS A 77 -11.24 -13.90 -9.32
N PHE A 78 -10.04 -13.79 -9.89
CA PHE A 78 -9.29 -12.53 -9.86
C PHE A 78 -9.95 -11.45 -10.73
N GLU A 79 -10.49 -11.81 -11.89
CA GLU A 79 -11.28 -10.89 -12.72
C GLU A 79 -12.55 -10.41 -12.00
N GLU A 80 -13.29 -11.31 -11.34
CA GLU A 80 -14.45 -10.95 -10.53
C GLU A 80 -14.05 -10.00 -9.39
N PHE A 81 -12.96 -10.33 -8.68
CA PHE A 81 -12.40 -9.48 -7.64
C PHE A 81 -12.11 -8.07 -8.15
N LEU A 82 -11.40 -7.93 -9.27
CA LEU A 82 -11.06 -6.64 -9.86
C LEU A 82 -12.31 -5.86 -10.29
N GLY A 83 -13.32 -6.54 -10.82
CA GLY A 83 -14.61 -5.95 -11.16
C GLY A 83 -15.28 -5.34 -9.93
N ARG A 84 -15.37 -6.13 -8.85
CA ARG A 84 -15.95 -5.68 -7.58
C ARG A 84 -15.14 -4.55 -6.95
N LEU A 85 -13.81 -4.64 -6.98
CA LEU A 85 -12.91 -3.64 -6.39
C LEU A 85 -13.17 -2.26 -6.99
N ARG A 86 -13.35 -2.16 -8.31
CA ARG A 86 -13.61 -0.90 -9.03
C ARG A 86 -14.91 -0.20 -8.62
N GLU A 87 -15.87 -0.94 -8.10
CA GLU A 87 -17.18 -0.42 -7.72
C GLU A 87 -17.21 0.04 -6.25
N ARG A 88 -16.19 -0.28 -5.44
CA ARG A 88 -16.20 0.00 -4.01
C ARG A 88 -15.92 1.46 -3.68
N THR A 89 -16.65 1.96 -2.68
CA THR A 89 -16.43 3.26 -2.07
C THR A 89 -16.55 3.19 -0.55
N LEU A 90 -15.89 4.08 0.19
CA LEU A 90 -16.01 4.10 1.66
C LEU A 90 -17.41 4.50 2.12
N SER A 91 -18.16 5.26 1.33
CA SER A 91 -19.52 5.72 1.68
C SER A 91 -20.50 4.58 1.97
N GLU A 92 -20.28 3.41 1.38
CA GLU A 92 -21.12 2.22 1.54
C GLU A 92 -20.87 1.47 2.85
N LEU A 93 -19.72 1.71 3.49
CA LEU A 93 -19.38 1.08 4.75
C LEU A 93 -20.11 1.73 5.92
N GLN A 94 -20.38 0.92 6.95
CA GLN A 94 -20.86 1.42 8.24
C GLN A 94 -19.81 2.34 8.87
N ALA A 95 -20.25 3.26 9.73
CA ALA A 95 -19.34 4.25 10.32
C ALA A 95 -18.19 3.59 11.13
N SER A 96 -18.47 2.49 11.82
CA SER A 96 -17.47 1.70 12.54
C SER A 96 -16.44 1.06 11.60
N ASP A 97 -16.88 0.55 10.47
CA ASP A 97 -15.98 -0.11 9.51
C ASP A 97 -15.17 0.91 8.71
N ARG A 98 -15.73 2.09 8.42
CA ARG A 98 -14.97 3.22 7.89
C ARG A 98 -13.86 3.65 8.85
N GLU A 99 -14.17 3.76 10.12
CA GLU A 99 -13.18 4.13 11.13
C GLU A 99 -12.08 3.07 11.27
N ARG A 100 -12.45 1.78 11.25
CA ARG A 100 -11.47 0.69 11.22
C ARG A 100 -10.64 0.70 9.94
N PHE A 101 -11.25 0.90 8.78
CA PHE A 101 -10.54 1.04 7.50
C PHE A 101 -9.52 2.18 7.58
N ARG A 102 -9.97 3.34 8.07
CA ARG A 102 -9.09 4.49 8.31
C ARG A 102 -7.96 4.10 9.25
N GLN A 103 -8.22 3.37 10.33
CA GLN A 103 -7.18 2.94 11.25
C GLN A 103 -6.15 1.99 10.63
N GLU A 104 -6.60 0.98 9.87
CA GLU A 104 -5.70 0.07 9.13
C GLU A 104 -4.80 0.84 8.14
N MET A 105 -5.35 1.88 7.51
CA MET A 105 -4.63 2.69 6.53
C MET A 105 -3.83 3.86 7.12
N THR A 106 -4.10 4.29 8.37
CA THR A 106 -3.54 5.55 8.95
C THR A 106 -2.99 5.45 10.37
N HIS A 107 -3.52 4.59 11.25
CA HIS A 107 -3.28 4.71 12.70
C HIS A 107 -1.84 4.41 13.12
N TRP A 108 -1.07 3.82 12.23
CA TRP A 108 0.33 3.54 12.48
C TRP A 108 1.23 4.76 12.27
N LEU A 109 0.70 5.95 11.89
CA LEU A 109 1.41 7.19 11.51
C LEU A 109 2.00 8.03 12.67
N SER A 110 3.32 8.13 12.75
CA SER A 110 4.14 9.12 13.44
C SER A 110 5.35 9.45 12.56
N TRP A 111 5.45 10.73 12.18
CA TRP A 111 6.58 11.29 11.43
C TRP A 111 7.68 11.63 12.43
N PRO A 112 8.81 10.91 12.41
CA PRO A 112 9.82 11.21 11.42
C PRO A 112 10.54 9.94 10.97
N LYS A 113 10.17 9.38 9.81
CA LYS A 113 10.78 8.13 9.36
C LYS A 113 12.18 8.38 8.81
N PHE A 114 12.44 9.33 7.90
CA PHE A 114 13.79 9.50 7.31
C PHE A 114 14.64 10.57 8.02
N ASP A 115 15.73 10.17 8.68
CA ASP A 115 16.80 11.05 9.14
C ASP A 115 17.74 11.31 7.96
N SER A 116 17.62 12.47 7.32
CA SER A 116 18.45 12.85 6.17
C SER A 116 19.93 13.14 6.51
N VAL A 117 20.26 13.22 7.79
CA VAL A 117 21.65 13.39 8.27
C VAL A 117 22.32 12.03 8.42
N ARG A 118 21.56 11.02 8.88
CA ARG A 118 22.03 9.64 9.05
C ARG A 118 21.73 8.73 7.87
N GLU A 119 20.87 9.18 6.95
CA GLU A 119 20.27 8.38 5.87
C GLU A 119 19.55 7.12 6.38
N GLU A 120 18.97 7.21 7.59
CA GLU A 120 18.36 6.08 8.29
C GLU A 120 16.87 6.29 8.50
N TYR A 121 16.10 5.20 8.48
CA TYR A 121 14.70 5.24 8.86
C TYR A 121 14.52 4.96 10.36
N ALA A 122 13.73 5.75 11.08
CA ALA A 122 13.44 5.54 12.50
C ALA A 122 12.76 4.20 12.74
N GLU A 123 13.22 3.47 13.74
CA GLU A 123 12.67 2.17 14.15
C GLU A 123 11.26 2.36 14.74
N GLY A 124 10.31 1.49 14.38
CA GLY A 124 8.92 1.57 14.86
C GLY A 124 8.05 2.63 14.18
N ALA A 125 8.55 3.25 13.11
CA ALA A 125 7.80 4.23 12.36
C ALA A 125 6.81 3.57 11.37
N PRO A 126 5.80 4.31 10.92
CA PRO A 126 4.55 3.82 10.31
C PRO A 126 4.73 3.10 9.00
N LEU A 127 3.78 2.23 8.67
CA LEU A 127 3.62 1.71 7.31
C LEU A 127 3.58 2.85 6.28
N ASN A 128 4.42 2.76 5.24
CA ASN A 128 4.35 3.62 4.06
C ASN A 128 4.34 2.78 2.77
N SER A 129 4.16 3.45 1.63
CA SER A 129 4.10 2.80 0.33
C SER A 129 5.36 2.01 -0.05
N TYR A 130 6.53 2.38 0.47
CA TYR A 130 7.79 1.66 0.24
C TYR A 130 7.87 0.36 1.04
N ASP A 131 7.42 0.36 2.29
CA ASP A 131 7.39 -0.84 3.12
C ASP A 131 6.46 -1.90 2.50
N VAL A 132 5.32 -1.48 1.95
CA VAL A 132 4.42 -2.39 1.21
C VAL A 132 5.09 -2.90 -0.07
N LEU A 133 5.72 -2.02 -0.86
CA LEU A 133 6.38 -2.42 -2.12
C LEU A 133 7.50 -3.44 -1.90
N LYS A 134 8.26 -3.32 -0.79
CA LYS A 134 9.29 -4.31 -0.43
C LYS A 134 8.72 -5.70 -0.18
N CYS A 135 7.45 -5.79 0.20
CA CYS A 135 6.78 -7.05 0.51
C CYS A 135 6.13 -7.65 -0.73
N SER A 136 5.44 -6.84 -1.56
CA SER A 136 4.85 -7.28 -2.83
C SER A 136 4.44 -6.10 -3.70
N GLN A 137 4.65 -6.21 -5.01
CA GLN A 137 4.23 -5.21 -5.98
C GLN A 137 2.70 -5.14 -6.09
N ALA A 138 2.03 -6.30 -6.13
CA ALA A 138 0.57 -6.36 -6.10
C ALA A 138 -0.01 -5.68 -4.85
N CYS A 139 0.57 -5.94 -3.67
CA CYS A 139 0.13 -5.31 -2.43
C CYS A 139 0.36 -3.79 -2.42
N PHE A 140 1.45 -3.32 -3.05
CA PHE A 140 1.71 -1.89 -3.20
C PHE A 140 0.65 -1.20 -4.05
N HIS A 141 0.30 -1.78 -5.21
CA HIS A 141 -0.74 -1.21 -6.07
C HIS A 141 -2.11 -1.23 -5.38
N LEU A 142 -2.43 -2.30 -4.64
CA LEU A 142 -3.63 -2.35 -3.82
C LEU A 142 -3.63 -1.27 -2.72
N TYR A 143 -2.51 -1.11 -2.00
CA TYR A 143 -2.38 -0.08 -0.97
C TYR A 143 -2.60 1.33 -1.53
N GLU A 144 -1.95 1.68 -2.64
CA GLU A 144 -2.08 3.02 -3.24
C GLU A 144 -3.52 3.28 -3.71
N TRP A 145 -4.20 2.26 -4.23
CA TRP A 145 -5.61 2.37 -4.57
C TRP A 145 -6.50 2.54 -3.34
N LEU A 146 -6.36 1.70 -2.31
CA LEU A 146 -7.13 1.82 -1.06
C LEU A 146 -6.89 3.17 -0.36
N ARG A 147 -5.64 3.63 -0.35
CA ARG A 147 -5.24 4.95 0.15
C ARG A 147 -6.00 6.07 -0.55
N SER A 148 -6.21 5.96 -1.86
CA SER A 148 -6.92 6.99 -2.64
C SER A 148 -8.37 7.19 -2.22
N LEU A 149 -8.98 6.17 -1.60
CA LEU A 149 -10.36 6.25 -1.12
C LEU A 149 -10.50 7.15 0.11
N LEU A 150 -9.42 7.41 0.85
CA LEU A 150 -9.41 8.33 1.99
C LEU A 150 -9.50 9.79 1.53
N PRO A 151 -10.15 10.67 2.32
CA PRO A 151 -10.06 12.12 2.16
C PRO A 151 -8.60 12.58 2.12
N GLY A 152 -8.30 13.63 1.33
CA GLY A 152 -6.93 14.06 1.06
C GLY A 152 -6.10 14.39 2.32
N ASP A 153 -6.75 14.95 3.34
CA ASP A 153 -6.18 15.30 4.65
C ASP A 153 -6.01 14.09 5.59
N GLU A 154 -6.66 12.97 5.29
CA GLU A 154 -6.54 11.72 6.03
C GLU A 154 -5.59 10.71 5.38
N ARG A 155 -5.13 10.99 4.14
CA ARG A 155 -4.26 10.05 3.41
C ARG A 155 -2.91 9.91 4.12
N PRO A 156 -2.42 8.68 4.36
CA PRO A 156 -1.02 8.48 4.74
C PRO A 156 -0.10 9.12 3.70
N PRO A 157 1.05 9.69 4.07
CA PRO A 157 2.02 10.16 3.09
C PRO A 157 2.57 9.03 2.23
N ARG A 158 2.92 9.35 0.99
CA ARG A 158 3.78 8.46 0.16
C ARG A 158 5.21 8.54 0.69
N CYS A 159 5.96 7.43 0.61
CA CYS A 159 7.39 7.46 0.96
C CYS A 159 8.16 8.51 0.14
N THR A 160 7.74 8.71 -1.11
CA THR A 160 8.31 9.66 -2.05
C THR A 160 8.06 11.10 -1.61
N GLU A 161 6.88 11.40 -1.04
CA GLU A 161 6.57 12.72 -0.50
C GLU A 161 7.48 13.05 0.69
N ILE A 162 7.71 12.08 1.59
CA ILE A 162 8.61 12.22 2.75
C ILE A 162 10.06 12.42 2.31
N ASP A 163 10.57 11.56 1.42
CA ASP A 163 11.95 11.61 0.96
C ASP A 163 12.22 12.86 0.11
N LEU A 164 11.25 13.30 -0.71
CA LEU A 164 11.35 14.54 -1.48
C LEU A 164 11.28 15.77 -0.59
N GLU A 165 10.45 15.78 0.45
CA GLU A 165 10.43 16.88 1.41
C GLU A 165 11.75 16.99 2.18
N ALA A 166 12.27 15.85 2.67
CA ALA A 166 13.58 15.79 3.32
C ALA A 166 14.71 16.23 2.37
N PHE A 167 14.69 15.78 1.12
CA PHE A 167 15.64 16.21 0.09
C PHE A 167 15.52 17.70 -0.22
N ARG A 168 14.30 18.24 -0.37
CA ARG A 168 14.06 19.67 -0.64
C ARG A 168 14.52 20.54 0.54
N LEU A 169 14.27 20.12 1.78
CA LEU A 169 14.77 20.76 2.99
C LEU A 169 16.30 20.78 3.02
N ARG A 170 16.93 19.62 2.79
CA ARG A 170 18.39 19.50 2.73
C ARG A 170 18.98 20.33 1.61
N LYS A 171 18.34 20.37 0.44
CA LYS A 171 18.74 21.20 -0.69
C LYS A 171 18.68 22.68 -0.35
N ALA A 172 17.61 23.14 0.30
CA ALA A 172 17.48 24.52 0.75
C ALA A 172 18.50 24.88 1.84
N GLU A 173 18.87 23.96 2.74
CA GLU A 173 19.96 24.15 3.71
C GLU A 173 21.32 24.28 3.03
N LEU A 174 21.64 23.35 2.11
CA LEU A 174 22.91 23.34 1.39
C LEU A 174 23.08 24.60 0.55
N GLN A 175 22.03 25.02 -0.17
CA GLN A 175 21.98 26.29 -0.90
C GLN A 175 22.19 27.50 0.02
N ARG A 176 21.58 27.52 1.21
CA ARG A 176 21.79 28.59 2.21
C ARG A 176 23.22 28.62 2.77
N SER A 177 23.88 27.47 2.84
CA SER A 177 25.26 27.33 3.32
C SER A 177 26.34 27.48 2.23
N GLY A 178 25.96 27.69 0.97
CA GLY A 178 26.89 27.86 -0.16
C GLY A 178 27.54 26.57 -0.65
N LEU A 179 27.02 25.41 -0.25
CA LEU A 179 27.49 24.09 -0.70
C LEU A 179 26.62 23.60 -1.87
N ALA A 180 27.26 23.17 -2.96
CA ALA A 180 26.55 22.62 -4.12
C ALA A 180 26.22 21.14 -3.92
N ILE A 181 25.03 20.75 -4.37
CA ILE A 181 24.64 19.34 -4.49
C ILE A 181 25.05 18.93 -5.90
N SER A 182 25.92 17.92 -6.01
CA SER A 182 26.20 17.32 -7.32
C SER A 182 24.96 16.54 -7.73
N GLU A 183 24.42 16.87 -8.91
CA GLU A 183 23.25 16.21 -9.51
C GLU A 183 23.45 14.71 -9.73
#